data_AF-A0A0C1NZF8-F1
#
_entry.id   AF-A0A0C1NZF8-F1
#
_cell.length_a   1.000
_cell.length_b   1.000
_cell.length_c   1.000
_cell.angle_alpha   90.00
_cell.angle_beta   90.00
_cell.angle_gamma   90.00
#
_symmetry.space_group_name_H-M   'P 1'
#
loop_
_entity.id
_entity.type
_entity.pdbx_description
1 polymer ?
#
loop_
_entity_poly.entity_id
_entity_poly.type
_entity_poly.pdbx_seq_one_letter_code
_entity_poly.pdbx_strand_id
1 'polypeptide(L)'
;MDIHVMKRQGLSQREIARKLGISRNTVKKYIENKDHAERDRSKTKRKSQLDPFHGNIAAWLKEDMDYKATWIYDHLYLLHP
;
A
#
# COMPACT_ATOMS: atom_id res chain seq x y z
N MET A 1 7.44 -22.16 -4.31
CA MET A 1 8.48 -22.47 -3.30
C MET A 1 8.12 -21.73 -2.02
N ASP A 2 7.81 -22.45 -0.93
CA ASP A 2 7.38 -21.87 0.35
C ASP A 2 8.57 -21.72 1.33
N ILE A 3 8.70 -20.53 1.93
CA ILE A 3 9.72 -20.18 2.93
C ILE A 3 9.67 -21.12 4.14
N HIS A 4 8.48 -21.52 4.59
CA HIS A 4 8.32 -22.41 5.73
C HIS A 4 8.73 -23.84 5.40
N VAL A 5 8.45 -24.32 4.19
CA VAL A 5 8.94 -25.62 3.71
C VAL A 5 10.47 -25.63 3.69
N MET A 6 11.11 -24.61 3.11
CA MET A 6 12.57 -24.52 3.07
C MET A 6 13.19 -24.44 4.47
N LYS A 7 12.54 -23.72 5.39
CA LYS A 7 13.02 -23.66 6.78
C LYS A 7 12.91 -25.02 7.49
N ARG A 8 11.84 -25.78 7.25
CA ARG A 8 11.69 -27.17 7.77
C ARG A 8 12.70 -28.14 7.16
N GLN A 9 13.12 -27.90 5.92
CA GLN A 9 14.19 -28.64 5.26
C GLN A 9 15.60 -28.30 5.79
N GLY A 10 15.72 -27.42 6.78
CA GLY A 10 16.98 -27.10 7.44
C GLY A 10 17.77 -25.96 6.79
N LEU A 11 17.27 -25.32 5.72
CA LEU A 11 17.99 -24.22 5.08
C LEU A 11 18.12 -23.02 6.02
N SER A 12 19.27 -22.36 5.94
CA SER A 12 19.50 -21.08 6.60
C SER A 12 18.70 -19.96 5.93
N GLN A 13 18.38 -18.90 6.67
CA GLN A 13 17.68 -17.74 6.11
C GLN A 13 18.44 -17.10 4.94
N ARG A 14 19.78 -17.19 4.93
CA ARG A 14 20.63 -16.67 3.84
C ARG A 14 20.48 -17.51 2.57
N GLU A 15 20.39 -18.82 2.69
CA GLU A 15 20.14 -19.73 1.57
C GLU A 15 18.74 -19.52 0.99
N ILE A 16 17.74 -19.41 1.87
CA ILE A 16 16.36 -19.12 1.47
C ILE A 16 16.30 -17.77 0.73
N ALA A 17 16.96 -16.73 1.25
CA ALA A 17 17.03 -15.42 0.61
C ALA A 17 17.63 -15.48 -0.80
N ARG A 18 18.77 -16.18 -0.96
CA ARG A 18 19.40 -16.38 -2.28
C ARG A 18 18.51 -17.16 -3.23
N LYS A 19 17.84 -18.20 -2.74
CA LYS A 19 16.98 -19.07 -3.55
C LYS A 19 15.69 -18.39 -4.00
N LEU A 20 15.15 -17.47 -3.19
CA LEU A 20 13.92 -16.75 -3.47
C LEU A 20 14.13 -15.34 -4.04
N GLY A 21 15.37 -14.85 -4.10
CA GLY A 21 15.68 -13.50 -4.60
C GLY A 21 15.14 -12.36 -3.73
N ILE A 22 14.85 -12.60 -2.45
CA ILE A 22 14.34 -11.60 -1.51
C ILE A 22 15.34 -11.32 -0.39
N SER A 23 15.19 -10.18 0.29
CA SER A 23 16.07 -9.83 1.39
C SER A 23 15.99 -10.85 2.54
N ARG A 24 17.10 -11.07 3.24
CA ARG A 24 17.14 -11.89 4.47
C ARG A 24 16.14 -11.38 5.52
N ASN A 25 15.93 -10.06 5.60
CA ASN A 25 14.97 -9.46 6.53
C ASN A 25 13.53 -9.86 6.20
N THR A 26 13.20 -9.92 4.90
CA THR A 26 11.90 -10.42 4.42
C THR A 26 11.71 -11.89 4.76
N VAL A 27 12.74 -12.73 4.56
CA VAL A 27 12.72 -14.15 4.95
C VAL A 27 12.49 -14.30 6.46
N LYS A 28 13.24 -13.56 7.29
CA LYS A 28 13.08 -13.55 8.74
C LYS A 28 11.64 -13.19 9.13
N LYS A 29 11.13 -12.07 8.59
CA LYS A 29 9.77 -11.58 8.82
C LYS A 29 8.71 -12.64 8.49
N TYR A 30 8.86 -13.32 7.36
CA TYR A 30 7.91 -14.34 6.92
C TYR A 30 8.00 -15.63 7.74
N ILE A 31 9.19 -16.03 8.20
CA ILE A 31 9.32 -17.16 9.13
C ILE A 31 8.65 -16.86 10.47
N GLU A 32 8.89 -15.67 11.03
CA GLU A 32 8.37 -15.24 12.34
C GLU A 32 6.85 -15.00 12.31
N ASN A 33 6.34 -14.55 11.17
CA ASN A 33 4.93 -14.20 11.02
C ASN A 33 4.33 -14.96 9.84
N LYS A 34 3.86 -16.19 10.11
CA LYS A 34 3.21 -17.06 9.12
C LYS A 34 2.10 -16.33 8.36
N ASP A 35 1.28 -15.55 9.07
CA ASP A 35 0.18 -14.80 8.48
C ASP A 35 0.63 -13.61 7.63
N HIS A 36 1.88 -13.13 7.73
CA HIS A 36 2.29 -11.91 7.01
C HIS A 36 2.61 -12.14 5.54
N ALA A 37 2.85 -13.39 5.12
CA ALA A 37 2.96 -13.74 3.71
C ALA A 37 1.58 -13.72 3.03
N GLU A 38 0.52 -14.07 3.78
CA GLU A 38 -0.87 -14.16 3.31
C GLU A 38 -1.73 -12.96 3.66
N ARG A 39 -1.27 -12.07 4.56
CA ARG A 39 -1.91 -10.78 4.78
C ARG A 39 -1.82 -10.02 3.48
N ASP A 40 -2.92 -10.15 2.73
CA ASP A 40 -3.37 -9.19 1.74
C ASP A 40 -3.00 -7.82 2.30
N ARG A 41 -2.40 -6.97 1.47
CA ARG A 41 -2.00 -5.63 1.88
C ARG A 41 -3.30 -4.88 2.09
N SER A 42 -3.96 -5.14 3.21
CA SER A 42 -5.23 -4.54 3.57
C SER A 42 -4.90 -3.07 3.58
N LYS A 43 -5.43 -2.38 2.58
CA LYS A 43 -5.29 -0.94 2.48
C LYS A 43 -5.77 -0.46 3.83
N THR A 44 -4.86 0.08 4.65
CA THR A 44 -5.23 0.61 5.95
C THR A 44 -6.40 1.54 5.68
N LYS A 45 -7.54 1.33 6.34
CA LYS A 45 -8.75 2.18 6.22
C LYS A 45 -8.49 3.55 6.84
N ARG A 46 -7.41 4.21 6.45
CA ARG A 46 -7.10 5.59 6.79
C ARG A 46 -7.97 6.45 5.91
N LYS A 47 -8.72 7.34 6.54
CA LYS A 47 -9.45 8.36 5.82
C LYS A 47 -8.45 9.27 5.13
N SER A 48 -8.63 9.52 3.84
CA SER A 48 -7.87 10.54 3.11
C SER A 48 -8.26 11.92 3.64
N GLN A 49 -7.33 12.86 3.62
CA GLN A 49 -7.65 14.28 3.81
C GLN A 49 -8.62 14.79 2.74
N LEU A 50 -8.68 14.11 1.58
CA LEU A 50 -9.59 14.43 0.50
C LEU A 50 -10.96 13.73 0.63
N ASP A 51 -11.13 12.79 1.55
CA ASP A 51 -12.41 12.06 1.72
C ASP A 51 -13.61 13.01 1.90
N PRO A 52 -13.51 14.12 2.67
CA PRO A 52 -14.62 15.08 2.80
C PRO A 52 -14.95 15.82 1.49
N PHE A 53 -13.99 15.93 0.57
CA PHE A 53 -14.08 16.76 -0.63
C PHE A 53 -14.38 15.97 -1.91
N HIS A 54 -14.44 14.63 -1.84
CA HIS A 54 -14.66 13.78 -2.99
C HIS A 54 -15.91 14.16 -3.81
N GLY A 55 -17.01 14.54 -3.15
CA GLY A 55 -18.23 14.97 -3.81
C GLY A 55 -18.03 16.25 -4.65
N ASN A 56 -17.34 17.24 -4.07
CA ASN A 56 -17.07 18.52 -4.74
C ASN A 56 -16.14 18.33 -5.92
N ILE A 57 -15.03 17.60 -5.72
CA ILE A 57 -14.07 17.29 -6.79
C ILE A 57 -14.76 16.53 -7.93
N ALA A 58 -15.59 15.53 -7.62
CA ALA A 58 -16.31 14.76 -8.62
C ALA A 58 -17.35 15.60 -9.40
N ALA A 59 -18.01 16.56 -8.75
CA ALA A 59 -18.94 17.47 -9.40
C ALA A 59 -18.21 18.37 -10.41
N TRP A 60 -17.10 19.00 -10.00
CA TRP A 60 -16.31 19.86 -10.89
C TRP A 60 -15.74 19.10 -12.07
N LEU A 61 -15.13 17.93 -11.84
CA LEU A 61 -14.59 17.10 -12.92
C LEU A 61 -15.67 16.59 -13.89
N LYS A 62 -16.93 16.52 -13.46
CA LYS A 62 -18.06 16.16 -14.32
C LYS A 62 -18.53 17.34 -15.18
N GLU A 63 -18.42 18.57 -14.67
CA GLU A 63 -18.75 19.79 -15.41
C GLU A 63 -17.67 20.11 -16.46
N ASP A 64 -16.40 20.00 -16.09
CA ASP A 64 -15.27 20.15 -17.00
C ASP A 64 -14.10 19.25 -16.56
N MET A 65 -13.69 18.33 -17.43
CA MET A 65 -12.58 17.42 -17.14
C MET A 65 -11.21 18.10 -17.25
N ASP A 66 -11.12 19.30 -17.82
CA ASP A 66 -9.88 20.05 -18.01
C ASP A 66 -9.51 20.93 -16.80
N TYR A 67 -10.28 20.85 -15.70
CA TYR A 67 -9.91 21.53 -14.46
C TYR A 67 -8.55 21.07 -13.95
N LYS A 68 -7.63 22.02 -13.82
CA LYS A 68 -6.28 21.78 -13.31
C LYS A 68 -6.33 21.50 -11.81
N ALA A 69 -5.46 20.59 -11.35
CA ALA A 69 -5.34 20.25 -9.93
C ALA A 69 -5.04 21.47 -9.04
N THR A 70 -4.29 22.46 -9.54
CA THR A 70 -4.01 23.71 -8.82
C THR A 70 -5.27 24.52 -8.56
N TRP A 71 -6.14 24.63 -9.57
CA TRP A 71 -7.42 25.34 -9.42
C TRP A 71 -8.34 24.63 -8.43
N ILE A 72 -8.42 23.30 -8.49
CA ILE A 72 -9.19 22.49 -7.53
C ILE A 72 -8.68 22.71 -6.10
N TYR A 73 -7.35 22.74 -5.91
CA TYR A 73 -6.75 23.00 -4.60
C TYR A 73 -7.10 24.39 -4.06
N ASP A 74 -6.90 25.43 -4.87
CA ASP A 74 -7.20 26.82 -4.48
C ASP A 74 -8.69 26.97 -4.13
N HIS A 75 -9.57 26.34 -4.90
CA HIS A 75 -11.01 26.40 -4.67
C HIS A 75 -11.43 25.66 -3.39
N LEU A 76 -10.81 24.51 -3.08
CA LEU A 76 -11.04 23.80 -1.82
C LEU A 76 -10.57 24.62 -0.62
N TYR A 77 -9.42 25.28 -0.73
CA TYR A 77 -8.84 26.10 0.34
C TYR A 77 -9.67 27.36 0.61
N LEU A 78 -10.18 28.02 -0.43
CA LEU A 78 -10.99 29.24 -0.29
C LEU A 78 -12.38 28.98 0.30
N LEU A 79 -12.96 27.79 0.08
CA LEU A 79 -14.28 27.43 0.61
C LEU A 79 -14.25 27.00 2.09
N HIS A 80 -13.09 26.63 2.63
CA HIS A 80 -12.93 26.09 3.97
C HIS A 80 -11.61 26.57 4.63
N PRO A 81 -11.58 27.80 5.21
CA PRO A 81 -10.41 28.30 5.94
C PRO A 81 -10.20 27.62 7.30
#